data_AF-A0A8E2ASN6-F1
#
_entry.id   AF-A0A8E2ASN6-F1
#
_cell.length_a   1.000
_cell.length_b   1.000
_cell.length_c   1.000
_cell.angle_alpha   90.00
_cell.angle_beta   90.00
_cell.angle_gamma   90.00
#
_symmetry.space_group_name_H-M   'P 1'
#
loop_
_entity.id
_entity.type
_entity.pdbx_description
1 polymer ?
#
loop_
_entity_poly.entity_id
_entity_poly.type
_entity_poly.pdbx_seq_one_letter_code
_entity_poly.pdbx_strand_id
1 'polypeptide(L)' 'DDESEEEYVPRVPKRTPMACQFCRGRKLKCDGRQTCANCQRRAIPCTYVPV' A
#
# COMPACT_ATOMS: atom_id res chain seq x y z
N ASP A 1 -18.93 29.57 21.13
CA ASP A 1 -17.57 29.02 21.11
C ASP A 1 -17.62 27.54 20.88
N ASP A 2 -17.73 27.19 19.60
CA ASP A 2 -17.65 25.83 19.08
C ASP A 2 -16.32 25.79 18.32
N GLU A 3 -15.27 25.26 18.95
CA GLU A 3 -13.99 25.05 18.27
C GLU A 3 -13.40 23.73 18.76
N SER A 4 -13.94 22.63 18.22
CA SER A 4 -13.34 21.32 18.36
C SER A 4 -12.06 21.25 17.53
N GLU A 5 -10.91 21.33 18.20
CA GLU A 5 -9.61 20.99 17.63
C GLU A 5 -9.58 19.49 17.25
N GLU A 6 -10.09 19.17 16.04
CA GLU A 6 -9.83 17.87 15.44
C GLU A 6 -8.36 17.83 14.98
N GLU A 7 -7.53 17.22 15.82
CA GLU A 7 -6.13 16.90 15.55
C GLU A 7 -6.01 16.19 14.19
N TYR A 8 -5.56 16.93 13.17
CA TYR A 8 -5.26 16.38 11.85
C TYR A 8 -3.99 15.51 11.98
N VAL A 9 -4.18 14.26 12.42
CA VAL A 9 -3.12 13.25 12.38
C VAL A 9 -2.72 13.12 10.91
N PRO A 10 -1.49 13.54 10.51
CA PRO A 10 -1.07 13.38 9.14
C PRO A 10 -1.11 11.87 8.89
N ARG A 11 -2.02 11.42 8.02
CA ARG A 11 -1.98 10.05 7.51
C ARG A 11 -0.79 9.97 6.58
N VAL A 12 0.43 10.04 7.13
CA VAL A 12 1.65 9.68 6.43
C VAL A 12 1.36 8.30 5.85
N PRO A 13 1.16 8.18 4.53
CA PRO A 13 0.95 6.88 3.94
C PRO A 13 2.26 6.19 4.25
N LYS A 14 2.22 5.15 5.10
CA LYS A 14 3.39 4.32 5.39
C LYS A 14 3.94 3.93 4.03
N ARG A 15 4.98 4.63 3.58
CA ARG A 15 5.46 4.50 2.21
C ARG A 15 5.86 3.05 2.09
N THR A 16 5.19 2.34 1.21
CA THR A 16 5.39 0.90 1.11
C THR A 16 6.81 0.68 0.64
N PRO A 17 7.67 0.08 1.49
CA PRO A 17 9.11 0.09 1.27
C PRO A 17 9.49 -0.72 0.02
N MET A 18 8.59 -1.60 -0.43
CA MET A 18 8.81 -2.47 -1.57
C MET A 18 7.48 -2.80 -2.27
N ALA A 19 7.51 -2.86 -3.60
CA ALA A 19 6.43 -3.45 -4.38
C ALA A 19 6.44 -4.98 -4.29
N CYS A 20 5.27 -5.62 -4.27
CA CYS A 20 5.20 -7.09 -4.31
C CYS A 20 5.88 -7.65 -5.58
N GLN A 21 6.28 -8.92 -5.56
CA GLN A 21 6.94 -9.64 -6.66
C GLN A 21 6.25 -9.41 -8.01
N PHE A 22 4.92 -9.56 -8.04
CA PHE A 22 4.13 -9.37 -9.26
C PHE A 22 4.20 -7.94 -9.79
N CYS A 23 3.93 -6.96 -8.93
CA CYS A 23 3.96 -5.55 -9.31
C CYS A 23 5.38 -5.11 -9.68
N ARG A 24 6.40 -5.61 -8.99
CA ARG A 24 7.82 -5.36 -9.30
C ARG A 24 8.19 -5.91 -10.67
N GLY A 25 7.88 -7.18 -10.96
CA GLY A 25 8.17 -7.81 -12.25
C GLY A 25 7.43 -7.16 -13.42
N ARG A 26 6.21 -6.66 -13.18
CA ARG A 26 5.40 -5.95 -14.18
C ARG A 26 5.56 -4.42 -14.18
N LYS A 27 6.47 -3.88 -13.35
CA LYS A 27 6.68 -2.42 -13.18
C LYS A 27 5.39 -1.65 -12.89
N LEU A 28 4.46 -2.26 -12.14
CA LEU A 28 3.19 -1.65 -11.71
C LEU A 28 3.36 -0.96 -10.35
N LYS A 29 2.55 0.08 -10.12
CA LYS A 29 2.46 0.72 -8.80
C LYS A 29 1.82 -0.25 -7.80
N CYS A 30 2.56 -0.57 -6.73
CA CYS A 30 2.06 -1.39 -5.63
C CYS A 30 1.62 -0.48 -4.47
N ASP A 31 0.45 -0.76 -3.90
CA ASP A 31 -0.10 -0.10 -2.71
C ASP A 31 0.35 -0.73 -1.39
N GLY A 32 1.14 -1.81 -1.45
CA GLY A 32 1.85 -2.45 -0.34
C GLY A 32 1.03 -2.89 0.87
N ARG A 33 -0.29 -3.08 0.69
CA ARG A 33 -1.17 -3.77 1.65
C ARG A 33 -0.80 -5.27 1.73
N GLN A 34 -1.34 -5.99 2.72
CA GLN A 34 -1.18 -7.45 2.85
C GLN A 34 -1.43 -8.18 1.53
N THR A 35 -2.50 -7.80 0.83
CA THR A 35 -2.70 -8.10 -0.60
C THR A 35 -2.89 -6.78 -1.32
N CYS A 36 -1.99 -6.45 -2.24
CA CYS A 36 -2.09 -5.21 -3.00
C CYS A 36 -3.33 -5.22 -3.92
N ALA A 37 -3.90 -4.06 -4.21
CA ALA A 37 -5.12 -3.91 -5.00
C ALA A 37 -5.02 -4.54 -6.41
N ASN A 38 -3.82 -4.57 -6.99
CA ASN A 38 -3.58 -5.24 -8.28
C ASN A 38 -3.66 -6.76 -8.17
N CYS A 39 -3.04 -7.34 -7.15
CA CYS A 39 -3.10 -8.78 -6.91
C CYS A 39 -4.50 -9.23 -6.50
N GLN A 40 -5.19 -8.43 -5.67
CA GLN A 40 -6.56 -8.70 -5.24
C GLN A 40 -7.53 -8.74 -6.43
N ARG A 41 -7.52 -7.72 -7.31
CA ARG A 41 -8.40 -7.72 -8.50
C ARG A 41 -8.14 -8.86 -9.48
N ARG A 42 -6.89 -9.33 -9.54
CA ARG A 42 -6.47 -10.40 -10.44
C ARG A 42 -6.55 -11.79 -9.78
N ALA A 43 -6.92 -11.86 -8.50
CA ALA A 43 -6.94 -13.08 -7.70
C ALA A 43 -5.64 -13.91 -7.80
N ILE A 44 -4.48 -13.23 -7.78
CA ILE A 44 -3.16 -13.85 -7.85
C ILE A 44 -2.41 -13.73 -6.52
N PRO A 45 -1.41 -14.59 -6.26
CA PRO A 45 -0.55 -14.47 -5.09
C PRO A 45 0.14 -13.10 -4.99
N CYS A 46 0.02 -12.46 -3.83
CA CYS A 46 0.71 -11.21 -3.52
C CYS A 46 1.84 -11.48 -2.53
N THR A 47 3.04 -11.72 -3.03
CA THR A 47 4.21 -12.03 -2.21
C THR A 47 5.19 -10.86 -2.19
N TYR A 48 5.70 -10.52 -1.00
CA TYR A 48 6.78 -9.57 -0.81
C TYR A 48 8.01 -10.37 -0.40
N VAL A 49 9.07 -10.29 -1.20
CA VAL A 49 10.31 -11.03 -0.96
C VAL A 49 11.43 -10.02 -0.83
N PRO A 50 12.13 -9.95 0.32
CA PRO A 50 13.30 -9.11 0.46
C PRO A 50 14.37 -9.55 -0.53
N VAL A 51 15.07 -8.58 -1.10
CA VAL A 51 16.28 -8.80 -1.92
C VAL A 51 17.52 -8.53 -1.09
#